data_AF-A0A7S2TFZ0-F1
#
_entry.id   AF-A0A7S2TFZ0-F1
#
_cell.length_a   1.000
_cell.length_b   1.000
_cell.length_c   1.000
_cell.angle_alpha   90.00
_cell.angle_beta   90.00
_cell.angle_gamma   90.00
#
_symmetry.space_group_name_H-M   'P 1'
#
loop_
_entity.id
_entity.type
_entity.pdbx_description
1 polymer ?
#
loop_
_entity_poly.entity_id
_entity_poly.type
_entity_poly.pdbx_seq_one_letter_code
_entity_poly.pdbx_strand_id
1 'polypeptide(L)'
;GGQAFSVGQRQLLCLARALLRRTKILLLDEATSAIDRATDRLVQETLKTEFKSATVITIAHRLETILDSDRVVVMSNGRVAEEGPPGELLKDASSLFAGLCREDKEASRRAGEK
;
A
#
# COMPACT_ATOMS: atom_id res chain seq x y z
N GLY A 1 -17.74 -1.30 18.89
CA GLY A 1 -16.84 -1.72 19.98
C GLY A 1 -15.40 -1.51 19.53
N GLY A 2 -14.50 -1.07 20.42
CA GLY A 2 -13.08 -0.86 20.06
C GLY A 2 -12.50 0.52 20.34
N GLN A 3 -13.15 1.35 21.18
CA GLN A 3 -12.63 2.66 21.58
C GLN A 3 -11.29 2.57 22.35
N ALA A 4 -10.92 1.39 22.88
CA ALA A 4 -9.67 1.17 23.59
C ALA A 4 -8.46 0.82 22.69
N PHE A 5 -8.64 0.66 21.38
CA PHE A 5 -7.56 0.32 20.45
C PHE A 5 -7.11 1.53 19.64
N SER A 6 -5.83 1.59 19.29
CA SER A 6 -5.35 2.53 18.28
C SER A 6 -5.86 2.14 16.89
N VAL A 7 -5.76 3.06 15.93
CA VAL A 7 -6.10 2.79 14.52
C VAL A 7 -5.28 1.60 13.99
N GLY A 8 -3.97 1.60 14.25
CA GLY A 8 -3.08 0.50 13.85
C GLY A 8 -3.42 -0.85 14.48
N GLN A 9 -3.77 -0.88 15.77
CA GLN A 9 -4.21 -2.11 16.45
C GLN A 9 -5.50 -2.67 15.86
N ARG A 10 -6.46 -1.80 15.50
CA ARG A 10 -7.68 -2.22 14.81
C ARG A 10 -7.38 -2.80 13.43
N GLN A 11 -6.43 -2.23 12.70
CA GLN A 11 -6.04 -2.74 11.39
C GLN A 11 -5.39 -4.13 11.50
N LEU A 12 -4.49 -4.35 12.45
CA LEU A 12 -3.91 -5.67 12.71
C LEU A 12 -4.99 -6.71 13.07
N LEU A 13 -5.95 -6.33 13.91
CA LEU A 13 -7.07 -7.21 14.24
C LEU A 13 -7.92 -7.54 13.01
N CYS A 14 -8.17 -6.57 12.12
CA CYS A 14 -8.86 -6.81 10.86
C CYS A 14 -8.07 -7.75 9.94
N LEU A 15 -6.75 -7.56 9.83
CA LEU A 15 -5.88 -8.45 9.05
C LEU A 15 -5.92 -9.89 9.60
N ALA A 16 -5.80 -10.06 10.91
CA ALA A 16 -5.91 -11.35 11.59
C ALA A 16 -7.27 -12.03 11.30
N ARG A 17 -8.36 -11.26 11.33
CA ARG A 17 -9.70 -11.77 10.95
C ARG A 17 -9.76 -12.18 9.49
N ALA A 18 -9.15 -11.41 8.59
CA ALA A 18 -9.13 -11.72 7.15
C ALA A 18 -8.34 -13.01 6.85
N LEU A 19 -7.23 -13.23 7.57
CA LEU A 19 -6.44 -14.46 7.52
C LEU A 19 -7.25 -15.69 7.94
N LEU A 20 -7.85 -15.63 9.13
CA LEU A 20 -8.66 -16.73 9.67
C LEU A 20 -9.84 -17.10 8.75
N ARG A 21 -10.42 -16.11 8.08
CA ARG A 21 -11.53 -16.31 7.15
C ARG A 21 -11.10 -16.78 5.75
N ARG A 22 -9.79 -16.84 5.45
CA ARG A 22 -9.25 -17.12 4.11
C ARG A 22 -9.91 -16.24 3.04
N THR A 23 -9.88 -14.94 3.30
CA THR A 23 -10.59 -13.94 2.49
C THR A 23 -10.03 -13.92 1.06
N LYS A 24 -10.91 -14.02 0.06
CA LYS A 24 -10.53 -14.05 -1.36
C LYS A 24 -10.18 -12.68 -1.94
N ILE A 25 -10.76 -11.61 -1.39
CA ILE A 25 -10.54 -10.23 -1.83
C ILE A 25 -10.30 -9.37 -0.60
N LEU A 26 -9.14 -8.73 -0.51
CA LEU A 26 -8.74 -7.87 0.58
C LEU A 26 -8.54 -6.45 0.05
N LEU A 27 -9.25 -5.47 0.62
CA LEU A 27 -9.04 -4.05 0.35
C LEU A 27 -8.31 -3.42 1.53
N LEU A 28 -7.19 -2.77 1.24
CA LEU A 28 -6.37 -2.03 2.19
C LEU A 28 -6.46 -0.55 1.82
N ASP A 29 -7.17 0.21 2.64
CA ASP A 29 -7.33 1.65 2.46
C ASP A 29 -6.46 2.38 3.49
N GLU A 30 -5.37 3.03 3.04
CA GLU A 30 -4.59 4.10 3.70
C GLU A 30 -4.47 4.09 5.24
N ALA A 31 -4.52 2.93 5.89
CA ALA A 31 -4.59 2.83 7.35
C ALA A 31 -3.20 2.67 7.99
N THR A 32 -2.15 2.45 7.19
CA THR A 32 -0.77 2.23 7.67
C THR A 32 -0.07 3.50 8.15
N SER A 33 -0.63 4.70 7.91
CA SER A 33 -0.09 5.97 8.42
C SER A 33 -0.05 6.02 9.95
N ALA A 34 -0.92 5.26 10.62
CA ALA A 34 -1.00 5.17 12.08
C ALA A 34 -0.20 3.98 12.67
N ILE A 35 0.58 3.28 11.85
CA ILE A 35 1.35 2.09 12.23
C ILE A 35 2.84 2.43 12.19
N ASP A 36 3.61 1.95 13.19
CA ASP A 36 5.06 2.10 13.20
C ASP A 36 5.73 1.28 12.08
N ARG A 37 6.95 1.65 11.68
CA ARG A 37 7.67 1.01 10.56
C ARG A 37 7.92 -0.49 10.77
N ALA A 38 8.05 -0.99 12.00
CA ALA A 38 8.28 -2.41 12.25
C ALA A 38 7.00 -3.22 12.05
N THR A 39 5.88 -2.72 12.56
CA THR A 39 4.56 -3.33 12.37
C THR A 39 4.13 -3.27 10.90
N ASP A 40 4.42 -2.18 10.18
CA ASP A 40 4.16 -2.06 8.74
C ASP A 40 4.88 -3.17 7.95
N ARG A 41 6.16 -3.43 8.24
CA ARG A 41 6.91 -4.54 7.61
C ARG A 41 6.26 -5.90 7.85
N LEU A 42 5.82 -6.18 9.08
CA LEU A 42 5.13 -7.43 9.41
C LEU A 42 3.83 -7.58 8.62
N VAL A 43 3.05 -6.50 8.48
CA VAL A 43 1.84 -6.48 7.66
C VAL A 43 2.16 -6.78 6.21
N GLN A 44 3.19 -6.12 5.64
CA GLN A 44 3.60 -6.35 4.25
C GLN A 44 4.05 -7.79 4.00
N GLU A 45 4.84 -8.37 4.91
CA GLU A 45 5.28 -9.76 4.82
C GLU A 45 4.08 -10.72 4.86
N THR A 46 3.16 -10.50 5.80
CA THR A 46 1.94 -11.31 5.94
C THR A 46 1.08 -11.25 4.67
N LEU A 47 0.92 -10.07 4.07
CA LEU A 47 0.19 -9.91 2.81
C LEU A 47 0.86 -10.72 1.69
N LYS A 48 2.19 -10.68 1.60
CA LYS A 48 2.97 -11.39 0.58
C LYS A 48 2.98 -12.91 0.78
N THR A 49 2.90 -13.43 2.01
CA THR A 49 2.98 -14.88 2.25
C THR A 49 1.61 -15.53 2.32
N GLU A 50 0.69 -14.97 3.11
CA GLU A 50 -0.57 -15.60 3.45
C GLU A 50 -1.69 -15.30 2.44
N PHE A 51 -1.60 -14.16 1.75
CA PHE A 51 -2.61 -13.72 0.77
C PHE A 51 -2.20 -13.94 -0.68
N LYS A 52 -1.18 -14.78 -0.97
CA LYS A 52 -0.76 -15.09 -2.36
C LYS A 52 -1.87 -15.59 -3.28
N SER A 53 -2.89 -16.23 -2.73
CA SER A 53 -4.03 -16.77 -3.48
C SER A 53 -5.26 -15.87 -3.45
N ALA A 54 -5.17 -14.70 -2.82
CA ALA A 54 -6.23 -13.72 -2.72
C ALA A 54 -5.92 -12.49 -3.59
N THR A 55 -6.96 -11.80 -4.04
CA THR A 55 -6.81 -10.50 -4.68
C THR A 55 -6.65 -9.43 -3.61
N VAL A 56 -5.50 -8.76 -3.59
CA VAL A 56 -5.23 -7.65 -2.67
C VAL A 56 -5.29 -6.35 -3.45
N ILE A 57 -6.16 -5.44 -3.04
CA ILE A 57 -6.27 -4.08 -3.57
C ILE A 57 -5.76 -3.16 -2.49
N THR A 58 -4.73 -2.37 -2.81
CA THR A 58 -4.11 -1.44 -1.86
C THR A 58 -4.22 -0.02 -2.39
N ILE A 59 -4.79 0.86 -1.57
CA ILE A 59 -4.75 2.32 -1.74
C ILE A 59 -3.65 2.80 -0.80
N ALA A 60 -2.60 3.43 -1.35
CA ALA A 60 -1.45 3.85 -0.57
C ALA A 60 -0.93 5.22 -1.01
N HIS A 61 -0.57 6.05 -0.03
CA HIS A 61 0.23 7.27 -0.19
C HIS A 61 1.74 6.99 -0.09
N ARG A 62 2.16 5.83 0.43
CA ARG A 62 3.57 5.40 0.47
C ARG A 62 3.88 4.46 -0.69
N LEU A 63 4.85 4.84 -1.52
CA LEU A 63 5.14 4.11 -2.77
C LEU A 63 5.98 2.83 -2.57
N GLU A 64 6.60 2.65 -1.40
CA GLU A 64 7.36 1.44 -1.05
C GLU A 64 6.52 0.17 -1.18
N THR A 65 5.24 0.21 -0.80
CA THR A 65 4.29 -0.92 -0.92
C THR A 65 3.82 -1.12 -2.36
N ILE A 66 3.75 -0.05 -3.15
CA ILE A 66 3.17 -0.07 -4.50
C ILE A 66 4.16 -0.72 -5.50
N LEU A 67 5.47 -0.60 -5.27
CA LEU A 67 6.50 -1.18 -6.14
C LEU A 67 6.47 -2.71 -6.21
N ASP A 68 5.98 -3.37 -5.16
CA ASP A 68 5.88 -4.83 -5.08
C ASP A 68 4.53 -5.37 -5.61
N SER A 69 3.66 -4.50 -6.13
CA SER A 69 2.35 -4.89 -6.66
C SER A 69 2.45 -5.46 -8.06
N ASP A 70 1.59 -6.44 -8.38
CA ASP A 70 1.53 -7.03 -9.73
C ASP A 70 1.16 -5.99 -10.78
N ARG A 71 0.26 -5.06 -10.44
CA ARG A 71 -0.21 -3.96 -11.29
C ARG A 71 -0.51 -2.72 -10.45
N VAL A 72 -0.32 -1.55 -11.05
CA VAL A 72 -0.64 -0.24 -10.47
C VAL A 72 -1.71 0.44 -11.31
N VAL A 73 -2.64 1.12 -10.65
CA VAL A 73 -3.65 1.98 -11.27
C VAL A 73 -3.46 3.39 -10.73
N VAL A 74 -3.06 4.32 -11.59
CA VAL A 74 -2.97 5.74 -11.26
C VAL A 74 -4.30 6.41 -11.61
N MET A 75 -4.91 7.05 -10.63
CA MET A 75 -6.17 7.77 -10.80
C MET A 75 -5.92 9.28 -10.87
N SER A 76 -6.63 9.96 -11.79
CA SER A 76 -6.66 11.42 -11.88
C SER A 76 -8.04 11.90 -12.29
N ASN A 77 -8.57 12.92 -11.61
CA ASN A 77 -9.89 13.52 -11.89
C ASN A 77 -11.03 12.48 -11.98
N GLY A 78 -11.01 11.49 -11.08
CA GLY A 78 -12.03 10.42 -11.04
C GLY A 78 -11.95 9.41 -12.19
N ARG A 79 -10.86 9.37 -12.95
CA ARG A 79 -10.63 8.43 -14.06
C ARG A 79 -9.29 7.71 -13.89
N VAL A 80 -9.18 6.54 -14.48
CA VAL A 80 -7.89 5.86 -14.65
C VAL A 80 -7.07 6.65 -15.66
N ALA A 81 -5.93 7.17 -15.20
CA ALA A 81 -5.00 7.93 -16.02
C ALA A 81 -3.90 7.04 -16.59
N GLU A 82 -3.47 6.04 -15.81
CA GLU A 82 -2.41 5.10 -16.19
C GLU A 82 -2.63 3.77 -15.47
N GLU A 83 -2.29 2.67 -16.12
CA GLU A 83 -2.42 1.33 -15.56
C GLU A 83 -1.37 0.39 -16.16
N GLY A 84 -0.68 -0.39 -15.32
CA GLY A 84 0.29 -1.36 -15.79
C GLY A 84 1.18 -1.92 -14.69
N PRO A 85 2.09 -2.85 -15.03
CA PRO A 85 3.12 -3.31 -14.10
C PRO A 85 4.02 -2.13 -13.68
N PRO A 86 4.31 -1.94 -12.38
CA PRO A 86 5.09 -0.78 -11.92
C PRO A 86 6.45 -0.66 -12.61
N GLY A 87 7.12 -1.80 -12.86
CA GLY A 87 8.41 -1.82 -13.56
C GLY A 87 8.36 -1.37 -15.03
N GLU A 88 7.20 -1.44 -15.69
CA GLU A 88 7.02 -0.90 -17.05
C GLU A 88 6.75 0.59 -17.02
N LEU A 89 5.84 1.04 -16.15
CA LEU A 89 5.50 2.45 -15.99
C LEU A 89 6.72 3.28 -15.57
N LEU A 90 7.59 2.73 -14.71
CA LEU A 90 8.82 3.40 -14.27
C LEU A 90 9.88 3.59 -15.36
N LYS A 91 9.83 2.83 -16.46
CA LYS A 91 10.79 3.00 -17.58
C LYS A 91 10.48 4.25 -18.39
N ASP A 92 9.23 4.69 -18.39
CA ASP A 92 8.81 5.89 -19.07
C ASP A 92 8.98 7.11 -18.14
N ALA A 93 9.90 8.00 -18.49
CA ALA A 93 10.14 9.21 -17.71
C ALA A 93 8.95 10.20 -17.73
N SER A 94 8.01 10.02 -18.68
CA SER A 94 6.77 10.80 -18.79
C SER A 94 5.58 10.17 -18.07
N SER A 95 5.73 8.95 -17.53
CA SER A 95 4.72 8.27 -16.72
C SER A 95 4.30 9.10 -15.51
N LEU A 96 3.00 9.15 -15.25
CA LEU A 96 2.46 9.80 -14.04
C LEU A 96 2.89 9.03 -12.80
N PHE A 97 2.90 7.70 -12.88
CA PHE A 97 3.44 6.85 -11.81
C PHE A 97 4.91 7.19 -11.50
N ALA A 98 5.75 7.30 -12.53
CA ALA A 98 7.16 7.68 -12.35
C ALA A 98 7.34 9.09 -11.76
N GLY A 99 6.43 10.02 -12.06
CA GLY A 99 6.35 11.34 -11.42
C GLY A 99 6.06 11.23 -9.92
N LEU A 100 4.99 10.54 -9.55
CA LEU A 100 4.60 10.31 -8.14
C LEU A 100 5.75 9.66 -7.34
N CYS A 101 6.44 8.67 -7.93
CA CYS A 101 7.59 8.01 -7.29
C CYS A 101 8.77 8.94 -7.01
N ARG A 102 8.97 9.98 -7.83
CA ARG A 102 10.02 10.98 -7.59
C ARG A 102 9.63 11.90 -6.45
N GLU A 103 8.38 12.37 -6.45
CA GLU A 103 7.86 13.27 -5.42
C GLU A 103 7.87 12.64 -4.02
N ASP A 104 7.46 11.37 -3.88
CA ASP A 104 7.48 10.64 -2.59
C ASP A 104 8.91 10.44 -2.06
N LYS A 105 9.87 10.14 -2.94
CA LYS A 105 11.29 10.03 -2.57
C LYS A 105 11.85 11.36 -2.07
N GLU A 106 11.46 12.46 -2.69
CA GLU A 106 11.87 13.81 -2.27
C GLU A 106 11.19 14.26 -0.97
N ALA A 107 9.92 13.90 -0.77
CA ALA A 107 9.20 14.16 0.47
C ALA A 107 9.80 13.37 1.64
N SER A 108 10.10 12.08 1.43
CA SER A 108 10.71 11.21 2.43
C SER A 108 12.12 11.65 2.82
N ARG A 109 12.94 12.15 1.88
CA ARG A 109 14.28 12.73 2.18
C ARG A 109 14.18 13.95 3.08
N ARG A 110 13.27 14.88 2.78
CA ARG A 110 13.06 16.09 3.59
C ARG A 110 12.55 15.79 5.01
N ALA A 111 11.83 14.69 5.19
CA ALA A 111 11.34 14.26 6.50
C ALA A 111 12.42 13.57 7.36
N GLY A 112 13.42 12.94 6.74
CA GLY A 112 14.51 12.23 7.44
C GLY A 112 15.68 13.11 7.91
N GLU A 113 15.73 14.38 7.51
CA GLU A 113 16.72 15.37 7.95
C GLU A 113 16.29 16.18 9.19
N LYS A 114 15.22 15.74 9.89
CA LYS A 114 14.76 16.33 11.15
C LYS A 114 15.00 15.41 12.34
#